data_AF-A0A1Z5L8S2-F1
#
_entry.id   AF-A0A1Z5L8S2-F1
#
_cell.length_a   1.000
_cell.length_b   1.000
_cell.length_c   1.000
_cell.angle_alpha   90.00
_cell.angle_beta   90.00
_cell.angle_gamma   90.00
#
_symmetry.space_group_name_H-M   'P 1'
#
loop_
_entity.id
_entity.type
_entity.pdbx_description
1 polymer ?
#
loop_
_entity_poly.entity_id
_entity_poly.type
_entity_poly.pdbx_seq_one_letter_code
_entity_poly.pdbx_strand_id
1 'polypeptide(L)'
;MKNVLEDEKADSKSEAERKARIYYHSCLDKNDTVEALGSKPIINVLNIVGGWNISGNYSMDDWDLQHALRLIHNVYSRSGLFSWAVGEDERNSSRHILQVDQGGLLLPSRDYYLNKSADDKVLTAYHQYMTTIGVLLGGDEASVKAQMEDVI
;
A
#
# COMPACT_ATOMS: atom_id res chain seq x y z
N MET A 1 -8.79 -4.91 -24.52
CA MET A 1 -7.42 -4.87 -23.96
C MET A 1 -6.88 -6.26 -23.65
N LYS A 2 -7.61 -7.11 -22.90
CA LYS A 2 -7.25 -8.52 -22.62
C LYS A 2 -6.66 -9.28 -23.82
N ASN A 3 -7.42 -9.40 -24.91
CA ASN A 3 -6.99 -10.14 -26.12
C ASN A 3 -5.70 -9.61 -26.74
N VAL A 4 -5.43 -8.30 -26.62
CA VAL A 4 -4.21 -7.69 -27.15
C VAL A 4 -3.01 -8.08 -26.31
N LEU A 5 -3.16 -8.23 -24.98
CA LEU A 5 -2.06 -8.56 -24.08
C LEU A 5 -1.78 -10.07 -24.01
N GLU A 6 -2.82 -10.90 -24.14
CA GLU A 6 -2.73 -12.37 -24.08
C GLU A 6 -2.28 -13.04 -25.38
N ASP A 7 -2.37 -12.35 -26.52
CA ASP A 7 -1.99 -12.93 -27.80
C ASP A 7 -0.47 -13.15 -27.86
N GLU A 8 -0.04 -14.39 -27.61
CA GLU A 8 1.36 -14.85 -27.65
C GLU A 8 1.94 -14.84 -29.07
N LYS A 9 1.11 -14.73 -30.11
CA LYS A 9 1.54 -14.68 -31.52
C LYS A 9 1.70 -13.26 -32.04
N ALA A 10 1.19 -12.27 -31.30
CA ALA A 10 1.32 -10.88 -31.68
C ALA A 10 2.73 -10.38 -31.38
N ASP A 11 3.45 -10.05 -32.46
CA ASP A 11 4.79 -9.47 -32.34
C ASP A 11 4.71 -8.09 -31.64
N SER A 12 5.52 -7.90 -30.60
CA SER A 12 5.54 -6.65 -29.84
C SER A 12 6.30 -5.61 -30.63
N LYS A 13 5.60 -4.57 -31.12
CA LYS A 13 6.18 -3.59 -32.03
C LYS A 13 7.10 -2.60 -31.32
N SER A 14 6.99 -2.51 -29.99
CA SER A 14 7.80 -1.63 -29.15
C SER A 14 8.12 -2.25 -27.78
N GLU A 15 9.16 -1.73 -27.14
CA GLU A 15 9.52 -2.10 -25.76
C GLU A 15 8.40 -1.77 -24.75
N ALA A 16 7.60 -0.74 -25.01
CA ALA A 16 6.47 -0.38 -24.15
C ALA A 16 5.39 -1.47 -24.18
N GLU A 17 5.04 -1.97 -25.37
CA GLU A 17 4.10 -3.08 -25.53
C GLU A 17 4.63 -4.36 -24.87
N ARG A 18 5.93 -4.65 -25.06
CA ARG A 18 6.58 -5.82 -24.45
C ARG A 18 6.50 -5.77 -22.92
N LYS A 19 6.81 -4.63 -22.31
CA LYS A 19 6.73 -4.44 -20.84
C LYS A 19 5.29 -4.56 -20.33
N ALA A 20 4.31 -3.99 -21.04
CA ALA A 20 2.90 -4.10 -20.67
C ALA A 20 2.41 -5.56 -20.67
N ARG A 21 2.83 -6.36 -21.67
CA ARG A 21 2.53 -7.80 -21.74
C ARG A 21 3.19 -8.58 -20.61
N ILE A 22 4.47 -8.34 -20.34
CA ILE A 22 5.19 -9.00 -19.25
C ILE A 22 4.50 -8.70 -17.91
N TYR A 23 4.18 -7.43 -17.66
CA TYR A 23 3.47 -7.03 -16.44
C TYR A 23 2.12 -7.75 -16.32
N TYR A 24 1.33 -7.76 -17.39
CA TYR A 24 0.05 -8.44 -17.44
C TYR A 24 0.17 -9.95 -17.13
N HIS A 25 1.10 -10.64 -17.77
CA HIS A 25 1.32 -12.08 -17.53
C HIS A 25 1.88 -12.37 -16.13
N SER A 26 2.69 -11.46 -15.57
CA SER A 26 3.15 -11.59 -14.18
C SER A 26 2.00 -11.50 -13.17
N CYS A 27 0.93 -10.76 -13.49
CA CYS A 27 -0.28 -10.71 -12.67
C CYS A 27 -1.20 -11.91 -12.88
N LEU A 28 -1.22 -12.49 -14.08
CA LEU A 28 -1.97 -13.73 -14.32
C LEU A 28 -1.33 -14.94 -13.63
N ASP A 29 0.00 -14.89 -13.46
CA ASP A 29 0.78 -15.84 -12.67
C ASP A 29 0.40 -17.32 -12.90
N LYS A 30 0.43 -17.77 -14.15
CA LYS A 30 0.07 -19.15 -14.53
C LYS A 30 0.89 -20.25 -13.84
N ASN A 31 2.00 -19.88 -13.19
CA ASN A 31 2.92 -20.79 -12.52
C ASN A 31 2.76 -20.76 -10.97
N ASP A 32 1.72 -20.09 -10.46
CA ASP A 32 1.41 -19.98 -9.04
C ASP A 32 2.58 -19.44 -8.19
N THR A 33 3.37 -18.53 -8.76
CA THR A 33 4.53 -17.91 -8.12
C THR A 33 4.13 -17.08 -6.90
N VAL A 34 3.02 -16.34 -6.98
CA VAL A 34 2.47 -15.50 -5.92
C VAL A 34 2.10 -16.36 -4.72
N GLU A 35 1.41 -17.47 -4.95
CA GLU A 35 1.04 -18.41 -3.88
C GLU A 35 2.27 -19.07 -3.25
N ALA A 36 3.27 -19.45 -4.07
CA ALA A 36 4.53 -20.00 -3.56
C ALA A 36 5.35 -19.00 -2.73
N LEU A 37 5.29 -17.70 -3.07
CA LEU A 37 5.96 -16.63 -2.34
C LEU A 37 5.20 -16.27 -1.05
N GLY A 38 3.87 -16.31 -1.07
CA GLY A 38 3.03 -15.90 0.06
C GLY A 38 3.32 -14.48 0.52
N SER A 39 3.39 -14.27 1.84
CA SER A 39 3.63 -12.95 2.45
C SER A 39 5.11 -12.49 2.42
N LYS A 40 6.04 -13.31 1.93
CA LYS A 40 7.48 -12.98 1.96
C LYS A 40 7.82 -11.64 1.29
N PRO A 41 7.25 -11.27 0.12
CA PRO A 41 7.58 -10.00 -0.52
C PRO A 41 7.19 -8.78 0.33
N ILE A 42 6.00 -8.82 0.96
CA ILE A 42 5.54 -7.70 1.79
C ILE A 42 6.29 -7.64 3.13
N ILE A 43 6.62 -8.79 3.74
CA ILE A 43 7.47 -8.84 4.94
C ILE A 43 8.86 -8.22 4.65
N ASN A 44 9.44 -8.50 3.49
CA ASN A 44 10.71 -7.89 3.10
C ASN A 44 10.59 -6.35 2.98
N VAL A 45 9.50 -5.85 2.40
CA VAL A 45 9.24 -4.40 2.34
C VAL A 45 9.09 -3.82 3.75
N LEU A 46 8.35 -4.48 4.64
CA LEU A 46 8.19 -4.05 6.04
C LEU A 46 9.55 -3.95 6.75
N ASN A 47 10.43 -4.94 6.57
CA ASN A 47 11.76 -4.92 7.15
C ASN A 47 12.63 -3.77 6.58
N ILE A 48 12.55 -3.50 5.27
CA ILE A 48 13.27 -2.38 4.63
C ILE A 48 12.83 -1.03 5.20
N VAL A 49 11.55 -0.84 5.51
CA VAL A 49 11.04 0.43 6.06
C VAL A 49 11.23 0.57 7.57
N GLY A 50 11.88 -0.39 8.23
CA GLY A 50 12.20 -0.35 9.67
C GLY A 50 11.33 -1.24 10.57
N GLY A 51 10.52 -2.13 9.98
CA GLY A 51 9.65 -3.05 10.70
C GLY A 51 8.29 -2.44 11.08
N TRP A 52 7.45 -3.24 11.73
CA TRP A 52 6.12 -2.85 12.16
C TRP A 52 5.81 -3.43 13.54
N ASN A 53 5.30 -2.63 14.48
CA ASN A 53 5.05 -3.10 15.86
C ASN A 53 4.08 -4.29 15.96
N ILE A 54 3.27 -4.50 14.92
CA ILE A 54 2.33 -5.62 14.82
C ILE A 54 3.03 -6.93 14.45
N SER A 55 4.08 -6.87 13.63
CA SER A 55 4.75 -8.04 13.07
C SER A 55 6.17 -7.75 12.62
N GLY A 56 7.06 -8.74 12.77
CA GLY A 56 8.45 -8.66 12.33
C GLY A 56 9.37 -7.99 13.36
N ASN A 57 10.49 -7.45 12.88
CA ASN A 57 11.53 -6.89 13.71
C ASN A 57 11.32 -5.37 13.88
N TYR A 58 10.52 -5.00 14.88
CA TYR A 58 10.33 -3.60 15.27
C TYR A 58 10.98 -3.31 16.63
N SER A 59 11.64 -2.16 16.74
CA SER A 59 12.22 -1.63 17.97
C SER A 59 11.96 -0.14 18.00
N MET A 60 11.32 0.36 19.07
CA MET A 60 11.03 1.78 19.21
C MET A 60 12.30 2.63 19.30
N ASP A 61 13.38 2.07 19.85
CA ASP A 61 14.67 2.77 19.99
C ASP A 61 15.39 2.94 18.64
N ASP A 62 15.16 2.03 17.69
CA ASP A 62 15.84 2.01 16.38
C ASP A 62 14.98 2.58 15.24
N TRP A 63 13.67 2.79 15.47
CA TRP A 63 12.75 3.16 14.41
C TRP A 63 12.85 4.65 14.02
N ASP A 64 13.19 4.92 12.76
CA ASP A 64 13.30 6.27 12.21
C ASP A 64 12.10 6.63 11.33
N LEU A 65 11.23 7.49 11.86
CA LEU A 65 10.06 8.02 11.15
C LEU A 65 10.42 8.69 9.81
N GLN A 66 11.50 9.48 9.75
CA GLN A 66 11.88 10.19 8.53
C GLN A 66 12.37 9.21 7.47
N HIS A 67 13.14 8.20 7.87
CA HIS A 67 13.60 7.16 6.96
C HIS A 67 12.41 6.39 6.38
N ALA A 68 11.49 5.93 7.25
CA ALA A 68 10.29 5.20 6.83
C ALA A 68 9.43 6.04 5.87
N LEU A 69 9.14 7.30 6.20
CA LEU A 69 8.36 8.19 5.33
C LEU A 69 9.02 8.43 3.98
N ARG A 70 10.34 8.64 3.94
CA ARG A 70 11.06 8.84 2.66
C ARG A 70 10.96 7.62 1.76
N LEU A 71 11.08 6.41 2.31
CA LEU A 71 10.95 5.18 1.53
C LEU A 71 9.51 4.99 1.02
N ILE A 72 8.53 5.14 1.91
CA ILE A 72 7.11 4.99 1.57
C ILE A 72 6.68 5.98 0.49
N HIS A 73 7.07 7.26 0.64
CA HIS A 73 6.74 8.30 -0.34
C HIS A 73 7.49 8.13 -1.66
N ASN A 74 8.81 7.93 -1.62
CA ASN A 74 9.65 8.14 -2.81
C ASN A 74 10.02 6.84 -3.54
N VAL A 75 10.06 5.70 -2.83
CA VAL A 75 10.41 4.39 -3.41
C VAL A 75 9.16 3.61 -3.73
N TYR A 76 8.18 3.61 -2.83
CA TYR A 76 6.94 2.84 -2.99
C TYR A 76 5.76 3.66 -3.52
N SER A 77 5.93 4.98 -3.71
CA SER A 77 4.92 5.88 -4.25
C SER A 77 3.58 5.79 -3.52
N ARG A 78 3.61 5.63 -2.19
CA ARG A 78 2.43 5.55 -1.32
C ARG A 78 2.38 6.77 -0.41
N SER A 79 1.17 7.27 -0.14
CA SER A 79 0.95 8.27 0.90
C SER A 79 0.99 7.59 2.27
N GLY A 80 1.83 8.11 3.17
CA GLY A 80 1.68 7.90 4.62
C GLY A 80 0.81 8.99 5.21
N LEU A 81 1.38 9.75 6.16
CA LEU A 81 0.72 10.84 6.89
C LEU A 81 0.20 11.99 6.01
N PHE A 82 0.91 12.29 4.94
CA PHE A 82 0.57 13.30 3.95
C PHE A 82 0.97 12.77 2.58
N SER A 83 0.44 13.38 1.53
CA SER A 83 0.86 13.11 0.15
C SER A 83 1.68 14.29 -0.37
N TRP A 84 2.60 14.00 -1.28
CA TRP A 84 3.29 15.04 -2.03
C TRP A 84 3.46 14.61 -3.48
N ALA A 85 3.42 15.58 -4.38
CA ALA A 85 3.64 15.36 -5.81
C ALA A 85 4.23 16.59 -6.47
N VAL A 86 4.75 16.41 -7.69
CA VAL A 86 5.06 17.51 -8.59
C VAL A 86 3.85 17.71 -9.48
N GLY A 87 3.20 18.86 -9.36
CA GLY A 87 2.03 19.23 -10.13
C GLY A 87 2.18 20.61 -10.77
N GLU A 88 1.21 20.99 -11.59
CA GLU A 88 1.16 22.32 -12.20
C GLU A 88 0.91 23.41 -11.15
N ASP A 89 1.51 24.59 -11.33
CA ASP A 89 1.21 25.75 -10.49
C ASP A 89 -0.14 26.36 -10.90
N GLU A 90 -1.10 26.38 -9.97
CA GLU A 90 -2.43 26.96 -10.19
C GLU A 90 -2.39 28.44 -10.59
N ARG A 91 -1.31 29.15 -10.23
CA ARG A 91 -1.10 30.56 -10.61
C ARG A 91 -0.37 30.71 -11.95
N ASN A 92 0.31 29.66 -12.42
CA ASN A 92 1.04 29.65 -13.68
C ASN A 92 1.24 28.21 -14.20
N SER A 93 0.31 27.73 -15.02
CA SER A 93 0.32 26.36 -15.55
C SER A 93 1.52 26.01 -16.44
N SER A 94 2.36 26.98 -16.82
CA SER A 94 3.64 26.70 -17.51
C SER A 94 4.77 26.29 -16.55
N ARG A 95 4.53 26.26 -15.24
CA ARG A 95 5.50 25.86 -14.21
C ARG A 95 4.96 24.70 -13.38
N HIS A 96 5.88 23.95 -12.80
CA HIS A 96 5.56 22.91 -11.83
C HIS A 96 6.00 23.36 -10.42
N ILE A 97 5.23 22.94 -9.42
CA ILE A 97 5.53 23.17 -8.00
C ILE A 97 5.41 21.87 -7.22
N LEU A 98 6.05 21.84 -6.05
CA LEU A 98 5.77 20.81 -5.05
C LEU A 98 4.40 21.09 -4.44
N GLN A 99 3.51 20.13 -4.56
CA GLN A 99 2.20 20.13 -3.93
C GLN A 99 2.25 19.17 -2.76
N VAL A 100 1.81 19.63 -1.59
CA VAL A 100 1.68 18.82 -0.38
C VAL A 100 0.23 18.92 0.07
N ASP A 101 -0.41 17.77 0.25
CA ASP A 101 -1.82 17.71 0.61
C ASP A 101 -2.06 16.65 1.71
N GLN A 102 -3.21 16.75 2.36
CA GLN A 102 -3.66 15.77 3.33
C GLN A 102 -3.68 14.36 2.72
N GLY A 103 -3.28 13.37 3.50
CA GLY A 103 -3.28 11.97 3.11
C GLY A 103 -3.66 11.08 4.27
N GLY A 104 -3.44 9.78 4.12
CA GLY A 104 -3.43 8.84 5.24
C GLY A 104 -4.78 8.26 5.67
N LEU A 105 -5.89 8.60 5.00
CA LEU A 105 -7.16 7.91 5.20
C LEU A 105 -7.29 6.74 4.23
N LEU A 106 -7.60 5.56 4.77
CA LEU A 106 -7.83 4.34 4.00
C LEU A 106 -9.32 4.16 3.64
N LEU A 107 -10.23 4.63 4.49
CA LEU A 107 -11.64 4.68 4.15
C LEU A 107 -11.94 5.85 3.18
N PRO A 108 -12.95 5.73 2.31
CA PRO A 108 -13.18 6.68 1.21
C PRO A 108 -13.42 8.13 1.64
N SER A 109 -13.84 8.38 2.87
CA SER A 109 -14.07 9.72 3.40
C SER A 109 -13.79 9.82 4.89
N ARG A 110 -13.53 11.04 5.36
CA ARG A 110 -13.38 11.39 6.78
C ARG A 110 -14.61 11.04 7.61
N ASP A 111 -15.81 11.11 7.02
CA ASP A 111 -17.07 10.94 7.74
C ASP A 111 -17.23 9.54 8.34
N TYR A 112 -16.61 8.52 7.73
CA TYR A 112 -16.55 7.16 8.30
C TYR A 112 -15.86 7.10 9.66
N TYR A 113 -14.88 7.98 9.92
CA TYR A 113 -14.14 8.01 11.18
C TYR A 113 -14.81 8.89 12.24
N LEU A 114 -15.65 9.85 11.82
CA LEU A 114 -16.29 10.81 12.72
C LEU A 114 -17.66 10.35 13.19
N ASN A 115 -18.44 9.70 12.32
CA ASN A 115 -19.81 9.34 12.62
C ASN A 115 -19.88 7.97 13.31
N LYS A 116 -19.21 7.86 14.46
CA LYS A 116 -19.07 6.62 15.26
C LYS A 116 -20.40 6.25 15.90
N SER A 117 -21.33 5.69 15.13
CA SER A 117 -22.41 4.89 15.73
C SER A 117 -21.80 3.56 16.18
N ALA A 118 -22.19 3.06 17.36
CA ALA A 118 -21.65 1.83 17.94
C ALA A 118 -21.83 0.58 17.04
N ASP A 119 -22.69 0.66 16.02
CA ASP A 119 -22.99 -0.39 15.06
C ASP A 119 -22.53 -0.07 13.62
N ASP A 120 -21.51 0.80 13.45
CA ASP A 120 -20.97 1.08 12.12
C ASP A 120 -20.30 -0.17 11.54
N LYS A 121 -21.01 -0.80 10.60
CA LYS A 121 -20.59 -2.01 9.91
C LYS A 121 -19.29 -1.83 9.12
N VAL A 122 -19.01 -0.61 8.64
CA VAL A 122 -17.80 -0.31 7.87
C VAL A 122 -16.60 -0.25 8.79
N LEU A 123 -16.70 0.46 9.93
CA LEU A 123 -15.61 0.48 10.92
C LEU A 123 -15.34 -0.90 11.50
N THR A 124 -16.40 -1.67 11.78
CA THR A 124 -16.28 -3.06 12.25
C THR A 124 -15.54 -3.92 11.23
N ALA A 125 -15.91 -3.84 9.95
CA ALA A 125 -15.25 -4.59 8.89
C ALA A 125 -13.79 -4.12 8.66
N TYR A 126 -13.53 -2.82 8.81
CA TYR A 126 -12.19 -2.25 8.68
C TYR A 126 -11.26 -2.72 9.81
N HIS A 127 -11.73 -2.71 11.06
CA HIS A 127 -11.02 -3.27 12.20
C HIS A 127 -10.71 -4.76 12.02
N GLN A 128 -11.71 -5.53 11.57
CA GLN A 128 -11.53 -6.95 11.27
C GLN A 128 -10.52 -7.18 10.14
N TYR A 129 -10.57 -6.36 9.09
CA TYR A 129 -9.61 -6.44 7.98
C TYR A 129 -8.18 -6.19 8.47
N MET A 130 -7.95 -5.12 9.24
CA MET A 130 -6.62 -4.82 9.76
C MET A 130 -6.11 -5.90 10.71
N THR A 131 -6.99 -6.43 11.57
CA THR A 131 -6.66 -7.56 12.46
C THR A 131 -6.24 -8.79 11.64
N THR A 132 -7.01 -9.15 10.62
CA THR A 132 -6.72 -10.30 9.75
C THR A 132 -5.38 -10.15 9.04
N ILE A 133 -5.09 -8.97 8.49
CA ILE A 133 -3.80 -8.70 7.83
C ILE A 133 -2.64 -8.77 8.81
N GLY A 134 -2.77 -8.21 10.02
CA GLY A 134 -1.72 -8.29 11.04
C GLY A 134 -1.41 -9.72 11.45
N VAL A 135 -2.43 -10.58 11.61
CA VAL A 135 -2.25 -12.01 11.92
C VAL A 135 -1.58 -12.76 10.76
N LEU A 136 -2.01 -12.51 9.51
CA LEU A 136 -1.40 -13.12 8.32
C LEU A 136 0.09 -12.73 8.14
N LEU A 137 0.49 -11.59 8.70
CA LEU A 137 1.87 -11.11 8.69
C LEU A 137 2.68 -11.58 9.91
N GLY A 138 2.08 -12.37 10.81
CA GLY A 138 2.75 -13.02 11.94
C GLY A 138 2.54 -12.36 13.30
N GLY A 139 1.61 -11.42 13.42
CA GLY A 139 1.23 -10.82 14.70
C GLY A 139 0.33 -11.73 15.55
N ASP A 140 0.38 -11.56 16.87
CA ASP A 140 -0.55 -12.20 17.80
C ASP A 140 -1.94 -11.55 17.72
N GLU A 141 -2.99 -12.35 17.52
CA GLU A 141 -4.34 -11.85 17.25
C GLU A 141 -4.86 -10.89 18.32
N ALA A 142 -4.67 -11.21 19.61
CA ALA A 142 -5.16 -10.36 20.70
C ALA A 142 -4.42 -9.01 20.74
N SER A 143 -3.09 -9.04 20.56
CA SER A 143 -2.28 -7.82 20.49
C SER A 143 -2.60 -6.98 19.25
N VAL A 144 -2.72 -7.61 18.07
CA VAL A 144 -3.07 -6.92 16.82
C VAL A 144 -4.41 -6.24 16.98
N LYS A 145 -5.42 -6.97 17.46
CA LYS A 145 -6.78 -6.44 17.63
C LYS A 145 -6.82 -5.21 18.53
N ALA A 146 -6.09 -5.23 19.64
CA ALA A 146 -6.01 -4.10 20.56
C ALA A 146 -5.34 -2.88 19.89
N GLN A 147 -4.20 -3.08 19.23
CA GLN A 147 -3.48 -1.99 18.54
C GLN A 147 -4.29 -1.42 17.36
N MET A 148 -5.07 -2.25 16.66
CA MET A 148 -5.94 -1.80 15.57
C MET A 148 -7.15 -1.00 16.07
N GLU A 149 -7.58 -1.21 17.32
CA GLU A 149 -8.63 -0.39 17.94
C GLU A 149 -8.12 1.03 18.22
N ASP A 150 -6.87 1.18 18.66
CA ASP A 150 -6.27 2.48 19.00
C ASP A 150 -6.10 3.43 17.79
N VAL A 151 -6.17 2.90 16.57
CA VAL A 151 -5.94 3.67 15.33
C VAL A 151 -7.22 3.94 14.51
N ILE A 152 -8.41 3.59 15.02
CA ILE A 152 -9.72 3.81 14.36
C ILE A 152 -10.60 4.75 15.20
#